data_AF-A0A397D7E9-F1
#
_entry.id   AF-A0A397D7E9-F1
#
_cell.length_a   1.000
_cell.length_b   1.000
_cell.length_c   1.000
_cell.angle_alpha   90.00
_cell.angle_beta   90.00
_cell.angle_gamma   90.00
#
_symmetry.space_group_name_H-M   'P 1'
#
loop_
_entity.id
_entity.type
_entity.pdbx_description
1 polymer ?
#
loop_
_entity_poly.entity_id
_entity_poly.type
_entity_poly.pdbx_seq_one_letter_code
_entity_poly.pdbx_strand_id
1 'polypeptide(L)'
;MDVWCLVVGGRRDPFRMSIDTTEPVDQLKHAIRAHPEFGFPTRGLDLYLAIKDHSWLSAEDPDVVALSTPVEGDSVVASYVNADRKMKANKFLSTYFTGGKFPPFDAAERIHVVVVVSPPIRPREDESIVVDSKKAKLITEPRGKVDVALPSPKVFQYDLSTVPVGVLLDTSALSDALKSFGGFPRTLYVRHEMKVVWAILYDNYLVEPVQDVHYVLMGSPGVGKSALLVLFCCFLSQMHNFDIFLARHVICGAGTTSPDVVLCFRGPVVTGYPKIPRGLLPYIEFNLSESCMNTQRYLVVGDGYHQNSFITDGLNIFQSSDLLSTSGQYRLSSQDNRSLVLMSAWTRYDLGALYPTLPIDIFEAQYAYSGGNARDFCRQFSDLYERRMTTLQRLTPATMETLLGRYDDARCQGMDTLTSLYVKDATDRSMYTRPSMWKAIVDSKFALTELVTKADLQVYVNALHLAENSMRGGTLHGIAFGAMLHKLAWLKQLELRGGGLVVSVADECQVMGHWASYGECIEFLKTNTRTHMYWYPAYATFPPILDSILIVDGVVYYLKTTVAETHALDWGQLREIHEAVISNATNNHRFVYGV
;
A
#
# COMPACT_ATOMS: atom_id res chain seq x y z
N MET A 1 -39.86 19.70 15.24
CA MET A 1 -39.75 21.00 14.55
C MET A 1 -38.68 20.89 13.48
N ASP A 2 -38.80 21.66 12.41
CA ASP A 2 -37.83 21.66 11.32
C ASP A 2 -36.94 22.90 11.39
N VAL A 3 -35.70 22.69 11.79
CA VAL A 3 -34.72 23.77 11.97
C VAL A 3 -33.85 23.86 10.74
N TRP A 4 -33.70 25.07 10.20
CA TRP A 4 -32.75 25.35 9.13
C TRP A 4 -31.43 25.84 9.69
N CYS A 5 -30.34 25.24 9.23
CA CYS A 5 -28.98 25.50 9.67
C CYS A 5 -28.14 26.04 8.51
N LEU A 6 -27.36 27.08 8.80
CA LEU A 6 -26.40 27.68 7.87
C LEU A 6 -24.99 27.55 8.43
N VAL A 7 -24.06 27.01 7.64
CA VAL A 7 -22.66 26.82 8.06
C VAL A 7 -21.82 28.04 7.65
N VAL A 8 -21.17 28.67 8.62
CA VAL A 8 -20.27 29.80 8.33
C VAL A 8 -19.06 29.32 7.52
N GLY A 9 -18.82 29.97 6.38
CA GLY A 9 -17.72 29.62 5.46
C GLY A 9 -17.92 28.28 4.74
N GLY A 10 -19.10 27.68 4.81
CA GLY A 10 -19.37 26.34 4.29
C GLY A 10 -19.44 26.22 2.76
N ARG A 11 -19.46 27.34 2.01
CA ARG A 11 -19.75 27.37 0.54
C ARG A 11 -20.96 26.51 0.12
N ARG A 12 -21.90 26.27 1.03
CA ARG A 12 -23.07 25.38 0.84
C ARG A 12 -24.35 26.11 1.22
N ASP A 13 -25.43 25.70 0.58
CA ASP A 13 -26.77 26.18 0.91
C ASP A 13 -27.19 25.74 2.32
N PRO A 14 -28.09 26.51 2.97
CA PRO A 14 -28.67 26.10 4.24
C PRO A 14 -29.37 24.74 4.12
N PHE A 15 -29.29 23.93 5.17
CA PHE A 15 -29.91 22.61 5.20
C PHE A 15 -30.93 22.47 6.33
N ARG A 16 -31.93 21.61 6.11
CA ARG A 16 -33.04 21.39 7.03
C ARG A 16 -32.80 20.14 7.89
N MET A 17 -33.18 20.20 9.16
CA MET A 17 -33.22 19.04 10.03
C MET A 17 -34.50 18.99 10.88
N SER A 18 -35.03 17.79 11.07
CA SER A 18 -36.10 17.54 12.02
C SER A 18 -35.52 17.21 13.40
N ILE A 19 -35.95 17.95 14.44
CA ILE A 19 -35.55 17.72 15.83
C ILE A 19 -36.69 18.04 16.81
N ASP A 20 -36.70 17.40 17.98
CA ASP A 20 -37.70 17.67 19.03
C ASP A 20 -37.30 18.89 19.87
N THR A 21 -38.23 19.83 20.09
CA THR A 21 -38.03 21.01 20.94
C THR A 21 -37.74 20.69 22.41
N THR A 22 -38.10 19.50 22.87
CA THR A 22 -37.83 19.02 24.23
C THR A 22 -36.42 18.45 24.39
N GLU A 23 -35.64 18.36 23.32
CA GLU A 23 -34.25 17.90 23.37
C GLU A 23 -33.25 19.03 23.68
N PRO A 24 -32.07 18.71 24.23
CA PRO A 24 -31.00 19.68 24.45
C PRO A 24 -30.33 20.11 23.15
N VAL A 25 -29.73 21.31 23.14
CA VAL A 25 -28.92 21.83 22.02
C VAL A 25 -27.79 20.88 21.64
N ASP A 26 -27.29 20.08 22.58
CA ASP A 26 -26.28 19.06 22.27
C ASP A 26 -26.77 17.98 21.28
N GLN A 27 -28.05 17.62 21.36
CA GLN A 27 -28.66 16.66 20.43
C GLN A 27 -28.78 17.25 19.04
N LEU A 28 -29.06 18.56 18.94
CA LEU A 28 -29.01 19.31 17.69
C LEU A 28 -27.60 19.28 17.08
N LYS A 29 -26.55 19.45 17.89
CA LYS A 29 -25.17 19.33 17.40
C LYS A 29 -24.87 17.94 16.85
N HIS A 30 -25.38 16.87 17.47
CA HIS A 30 -25.21 15.51 16.97
C HIS A 30 -25.96 15.28 15.65
N ALA A 31 -27.21 15.76 15.56
CA ALA A 31 -28.00 15.70 14.35
C ALA A 31 -27.32 16.42 13.18
N ILE A 32 -26.73 17.59 13.43
CA ILE A 32 -25.95 18.34 12.44
C ILE A 32 -24.76 17.52 11.96
N ARG A 33 -23.96 16.94 12.88
CA ARG A 33 -22.79 16.11 12.50
C ARG A 33 -23.14 14.90 11.66
N ALA A 34 -24.29 14.29 11.94
CA ALA A 34 -24.78 13.13 11.22
C ALA A 34 -25.45 13.49 9.88
N HIS A 35 -25.72 14.78 9.62
CA HIS A 35 -26.40 15.20 8.40
C HIS A 35 -25.47 15.06 7.19
N PRO A 36 -25.89 14.40 6.09
CA PRO A 36 -25.05 14.18 4.91
C PRO A 36 -24.49 15.48 4.31
N GLU A 37 -25.27 16.57 4.36
CA GLU A 37 -24.88 17.87 3.80
C GLU A 37 -23.92 18.66 4.69
N PHE A 38 -23.63 18.20 5.92
CA PHE A 38 -22.81 18.92 6.87
C PHE A 38 -21.29 18.71 6.68
N GLY A 39 -20.84 17.64 6.03
CA GLY A 39 -19.45 17.46 5.56
C GLY A 39 -18.33 17.37 6.62
N PHE A 40 -18.59 17.63 7.90
CA PHE A 40 -17.57 17.68 8.97
C PHE A 40 -17.94 16.83 10.21
N PRO A 41 -18.15 15.51 10.09
CA PRO A 41 -18.76 14.68 11.14
C PRO A 41 -17.92 14.57 12.43
N THR A 42 -16.62 14.83 12.37
CA THR A 42 -15.68 14.69 13.50
C THR A 42 -15.35 16.01 14.20
N ARG A 43 -15.90 17.15 13.73
CA ARG A 43 -15.55 18.48 14.24
C ARG A 43 -16.46 18.97 15.37
N GLY A 44 -15.91 19.90 16.14
CA GLY A 44 -16.68 20.62 17.14
C GLY A 44 -17.69 21.57 16.51
N LEU A 45 -18.77 21.84 17.23
CA LEU A 45 -19.78 22.78 16.74
C LEU A 45 -20.19 23.74 17.83
N ASP A 46 -20.18 25.02 17.50
CA ASP A 46 -20.87 26.05 18.24
C ASP A 46 -22.06 26.55 17.41
N LEU A 47 -23.21 26.59 18.06
CA LEU A 47 -24.47 26.98 17.43
C LEU A 47 -24.86 28.37 17.94
N TYR A 48 -25.27 29.24 17.03
CA TYR A 48 -25.70 30.60 17.31
C TYR A 48 -27.08 30.84 16.71
N LEU A 49 -27.89 31.68 17.34
CA LEU A 49 -29.20 32.06 16.83
C LEU A 49 -29.07 32.99 15.62
N ALA A 50 -29.75 32.64 14.53
CA ALA A 50 -29.81 33.46 13.32
C ALA A 50 -30.92 34.52 13.45
N ILE A 51 -30.69 35.54 14.29
CA ILE A 51 -31.68 36.60 14.55
C ILE A 51 -31.19 37.94 14.01
N LYS A 52 -32.01 38.61 13.20
CA LYS A 52 -31.80 39.96 12.69
C LYS A 52 -33.06 40.77 12.97
N ASP A 53 -32.90 41.98 13.51
CA ASP A 53 -34.01 42.90 13.82
C ASP A 53 -35.20 42.24 14.54
N HIS A 54 -34.90 41.47 15.59
CA HIS A 54 -35.88 40.73 16.40
C HIS A 54 -36.72 39.69 15.64
N SER A 55 -36.25 39.21 14.48
CA SER A 55 -36.86 38.14 13.70
C SER A 55 -35.83 37.09 13.26
N TRP A 56 -36.26 35.88 12.91
CA TRP A 56 -35.39 34.87 12.31
C TRP A 56 -34.88 35.36 10.94
N LEU A 57 -33.63 35.05 10.61
CA LEU A 57 -32.97 35.48 9.38
C LEU A 57 -33.68 34.87 8.16
N SER A 58 -34.08 35.69 7.19
CA SER A 58 -34.69 35.19 5.93
C SER A 58 -33.63 34.52 5.06
N ALA A 59 -34.02 33.46 4.34
CA ALA A 59 -33.10 32.74 3.44
C ALA A 59 -32.60 33.62 2.28
N GLU A 60 -33.37 34.66 1.92
CA GLU A 60 -33.06 35.64 0.89
C GLU A 60 -32.27 36.85 1.41
N ASP A 61 -31.98 36.91 2.71
CA ASP A 61 -31.22 38.02 3.30
C ASP A 61 -29.76 37.99 2.80
N PRO A 62 -29.19 39.13 2.37
CA PRO A 62 -27.79 39.21 1.94
C PRO A 62 -26.77 38.66 2.96
N ASP A 63 -27.10 38.70 4.26
CA ASP A 63 -26.24 38.16 5.31
C ASP A 63 -26.07 36.64 5.20
N VAL A 64 -27.02 35.91 4.60
CA VAL A 64 -26.91 34.46 4.37
C VAL A 64 -25.74 34.17 3.42
N VAL A 65 -25.59 34.97 2.36
CA VAL A 65 -24.47 34.85 1.42
C VAL A 65 -23.16 35.26 2.09
N ALA A 66 -23.15 36.38 2.82
CA ALA A 66 -21.96 36.85 3.54
C ALA A 66 -21.49 35.87 4.63
N LEU A 67 -22.40 35.19 5.31
CA LEU A 67 -22.06 34.13 6.28
C LEU A 67 -21.55 32.85 5.58
N SER A 68 -22.10 32.50 4.42
CA SER A 68 -21.70 31.30 3.66
C SER A 68 -20.33 31.45 2.99
N THR A 69 -20.01 32.66 2.54
CA THR A 69 -18.74 33.04 1.89
C THR A 69 -18.18 34.33 2.49
N PRO A 70 -17.62 34.29 3.71
CA PRO A 70 -17.14 35.48 4.38
C PRO A 70 -15.90 36.05 3.67
N VAL A 71 -15.92 37.36 3.42
CA VAL A 71 -14.78 38.12 2.88
C VAL A 71 -13.95 38.67 4.04
N GLU A 72 -12.62 38.69 3.89
CA GLU A 72 -11.71 39.17 4.93
C GLU A 72 -11.98 40.65 5.26
N GLY A 73 -12.31 40.95 6.52
CA GLY A 73 -12.71 42.29 6.99
C GLY A 73 -14.21 42.55 7.09
N ASP A 74 -15.06 41.56 6.76
CA ASP A 74 -16.51 41.70 6.82
C ASP A 74 -17.06 41.62 8.27
N SER A 75 -17.87 42.59 8.67
CA SER A 75 -18.43 42.69 10.02
C SER A 75 -19.65 41.80 10.26
N VAL A 76 -20.19 41.18 9.20
CA VAL A 76 -21.43 40.39 9.28
C VAL A 76 -21.25 39.18 10.22
N VAL A 77 -20.16 38.41 10.12
CA VAL A 77 -19.93 37.24 10.98
C VAL A 77 -19.94 37.61 12.46
N ALA A 78 -19.33 38.73 12.84
CA ALA A 78 -19.28 39.20 14.23
C ALA A 78 -20.67 39.55 14.79
N SER A 79 -21.61 39.97 13.93
CA SER A 79 -22.98 40.28 14.34
C SER A 79 -23.77 39.02 14.74
N TYR A 80 -23.47 37.85 14.16
CA TYR A 80 -24.14 36.58 14.47
C TYR A 80 -23.36 35.69 15.45
N VAL A 81 -22.02 35.74 15.40
CA VAL A 81 -21.12 34.92 16.21
C VAL A 81 -20.67 35.70 17.45
N ASN A 82 -21.54 35.77 18.44
CA ASN A 82 -21.26 36.43 19.73
C ASN A 82 -21.93 35.70 20.91
N ALA A 83 -21.55 36.10 22.13
CA ALA A 83 -21.97 35.43 23.36
C ALA A 83 -23.49 35.47 23.59
N ASP A 84 -24.17 36.54 23.16
CA ASP A 84 -25.61 36.72 23.38
C ASP A 84 -26.46 35.80 22.50
N ARG A 85 -25.94 35.44 21.33
CA ARG A 85 -26.58 34.54 20.37
C ARG A 85 -26.15 33.09 20.53
N LYS A 86 -25.11 32.81 21.33
CA LYS A 86 -24.57 31.45 21.52
C LYS A 86 -25.56 30.53 22.23
N MET A 87 -25.85 29.40 21.61
CA MET A 87 -26.69 28.36 22.17
C MET A 87 -25.85 27.46 23.10
N LYS A 88 -26.30 27.29 24.34
CA LYS A 88 -25.60 26.49 25.36
C LYS A 88 -26.00 25.03 25.23
N ALA A 89 -25.03 24.12 25.15
CA ALA A 89 -25.26 22.70 24.86
C ALA A 89 -26.23 22.01 25.84
N ASN A 90 -26.20 22.40 27.13
CA ASN A 90 -27.05 21.83 28.18
C ASN A 90 -28.42 22.50 28.32
N LYS A 91 -28.79 23.44 27.44
CA LYS A 91 -30.12 24.05 27.42
C LYS A 91 -31.02 23.32 26.45
N PHE A 92 -32.31 23.23 26.78
CA PHE A 92 -33.33 22.68 25.90
C PHE A 92 -33.62 23.63 24.74
N LEU A 93 -33.91 23.06 23.57
CA LEU A 93 -34.24 23.81 22.37
C LEU A 93 -35.48 24.70 22.57
N SER A 94 -36.45 24.27 23.38
CA SER A 94 -37.61 25.07 23.77
C SER A 94 -37.22 26.46 24.34
N THR A 95 -36.11 26.56 25.08
CA THR A 95 -35.56 27.83 25.60
C THR A 95 -35.33 28.88 24.51
N TYR A 96 -35.04 28.43 23.30
CA TYR A 96 -34.68 29.27 22.16
C TYR A 96 -35.83 29.46 21.17
N PHE A 97 -36.77 28.51 21.12
CA PHE A 97 -37.75 28.39 20.05
C PHE A 97 -39.22 28.59 20.48
N THR A 98 -39.57 28.63 21.77
CA THR A 98 -40.98 28.82 22.21
C THR A 98 -41.42 30.28 22.39
N GLY A 99 -40.54 31.25 22.12
CA GLY A 99 -40.82 32.67 22.35
C GLY A 99 -40.50 33.14 23.77
N GLY A 100 -40.32 34.45 23.94
CA GLY A 100 -39.94 35.09 25.20
C GLY A 100 -38.79 36.07 24.98
N LYS A 101 -37.56 35.68 25.34
CA LYS A 101 -36.33 36.46 25.06
C LYS A 101 -35.98 36.49 23.57
N PHE A 102 -36.38 35.45 22.84
CA PHE A 102 -36.12 35.28 21.40
C PHE A 102 -37.46 35.16 20.65
N PRO A 103 -37.47 35.36 19.32
CA PRO A 103 -38.67 35.19 18.52
C PRO A 103 -39.22 33.76 18.66
N PRO A 104 -40.54 33.56 18.70
CA PRO A 104 -41.10 32.22 18.62
C PRO A 104 -40.70 31.56 17.29
N PHE A 105 -40.57 30.24 17.30
CA PHE A 105 -40.26 29.47 16.11
C PHE A 105 -41.29 29.73 15.02
N ASP A 106 -40.81 29.91 13.79
CA ASP A 106 -41.61 30.12 12.60
C ASP A 106 -41.18 29.11 11.54
N ALA A 107 -42.13 28.31 11.06
CA ALA A 107 -41.87 27.27 10.07
C ALA A 107 -41.66 27.82 8.63
N ALA A 108 -41.68 29.14 8.44
CA ALA A 108 -41.30 29.80 7.19
C ALA A 108 -39.86 29.47 6.76
N GLU A 109 -39.51 29.73 5.48
CA GLU A 109 -38.18 29.54 4.89
C GLU A 109 -37.15 30.52 5.47
N ARG A 110 -36.81 30.30 6.74
CA ARG A 110 -35.90 31.14 7.52
C ARG A 110 -34.77 30.31 8.10
N ILE A 111 -33.62 30.93 8.22
CA ILE A 111 -32.46 30.37 8.91
C ILE A 111 -32.66 30.57 10.40
N HIS A 112 -32.52 29.49 11.14
CA HIS A 112 -32.75 29.46 12.59
C HIS A 112 -31.42 29.41 13.36
N VAL A 113 -30.46 28.68 12.81
CA VAL A 113 -29.18 28.40 13.47
C VAL A 113 -28.02 28.69 12.53
N VAL A 114 -27.10 29.53 13.00
CA VAL A 114 -25.78 29.70 12.41
C VAL A 114 -24.83 28.70 13.07
N VAL A 115 -24.22 27.84 12.26
CA VAL A 115 -23.31 26.78 12.68
C VAL A 115 -21.88 27.23 12.44
N VAL A 116 -21.10 27.34 13.52
CA VAL A 116 -19.67 27.57 13.46
C VAL A 116 -18.96 26.26 13.77
N VAL A 117 -18.16 25.81 12.81
CA VAL A 117 -17.38 24.58 12.92
C VAL A 117 -16.12 24.89 13.74
N SER A 118 -16.09 24.40 14.97
CA SER A 118 -14.92 24.47 15.84
C SER A 118 -13.95 23.31 15.54
N PRO A 119 -12.65 23.45 15.82
CA PRO A 119 -11.72 22.31 15.84
C PRO A 119 -12.24 21.18 16.77
N PRO A 120 -11.76 19.93 16.60
CA PRO A 120 -12.37 18.74 17.21
C PRO A 120 -12.66 18.88 18.71
N ILE A 121 -13.85 18.42 19.11
CA ILE A 121 -14.28 18.38 20.52
C ILE A 121 -13.43 17.32 21.24
N ARG A 122 -12.69 17.75 22.26
CA ARG A 122 -12.12 16.87 23.30
C ARG A 122 -13.25 16.04 23.92
N PRO A 123 -13.06 14.74 24.23
CA PRO A 123 -14.03 13.98 25.01
C PRO A 123 -14.40 14.73 26.30
N ARG A 124 -15.71 14.80 26.65
CA ARG A 124 -16.22 15.50 27.83
C ARG A 124 -15.70 14.88 29.13
N GLU A 125 -15.37 15.77 30.08
CA GLU A 125 -14.79 15.55 31.41
C GLU A 125 -15.75 14.93 32.45
N ASP A 126 -16.67 14.03 32.09
CA ASP A 126 -17.59 13.42 33.06
C ASP A 126 -17.08 12.09 33.68
N GLU A 127 -15.85 11.67 33.37
CA GLU A 127 -15.09 10.72 34.21
C GLU A 127 -13.92 11.45 34.92
N SER A 128 -14.23 12.48 35.70
CA SER A 128 -13.24 13.07 36.59
C SER A 128 -13.03 12.18 37.82
N ILE A 129 -11.91 11.45 37.86
CA ILE A 129 -11.12 11.40 39.09
C ILE A 129 -10.72 12.85 39.37
N VAL A 130 -11.23 13.40 40.46
CA VAL A 130 -11.00 14.77 40.94
C VAL A 130 -9.52 15.16 40.82
N VAL A 131 -9.23 16.18 40.01
CA VAL A 131 -7.99 16.97 40.16
C VAL A 131 -8.33 18.45 39.99
N ASP A 132 -8.01 19.19 41.04
CA ASP A 132 -8.16 20.62 41.24
C ASP A 132 -7.96 21.51 40.00
N SER A 133 -8.92 22.41 39.85
CA SER A 133 -9.03 23.48 38.87
C SER A 133 -8.00 24.61 39.07
N LYS A 134 -6.72 24.36 38.80
CA LYS A 134 -5.68 25.42 38.72
C LYS A 134 -4.60 25.24 37.64
N LYS A 135 -4.72 24.30 36.69
CA LYS A 135 -3.81 24.24 35.53
C LYS A 135 -4.57 24.00 34.24
N ALA A 136 -4.84 25.08 33.51
CA ALA A 136 -4.79 25.00 32.05
C ALA A 136 -3.39 24.48 31.69
N LYS A 137 -3.28 23.18 31.41
CA LYS A 137 -2.03 22.60 30.94
C LYS A 137 -1.84 23.13 29.52
N LEU A 138 -0.99 24.14 29.38
CA LEU A 138 -0.26 24.41 28.14
C LEU A 138 0.05 23.05 27.49
N ILE A 139 -0.39 22.82 26.25
CA ILE A 139 0.14 21.69 25.48
C ILE A 139 1.63 21.94 25.39
N THR A 140 2.39 21.26 26.24
CA THR A 140 3.84 21.43 26.31
C THR A 140 4.37 20.77 25.05
N GLU A 141 5.23 21.46 24.30
CA GLU A 141 5.83 20.88 23.09
C GLU A 141 6.33 19.46 23.37
N PRO A 142 6.02 18.48 22.51
CA PRO A 142 6.48 17.13 22.72
C PRO A 142 8.02 17.09 22.78
N ARG A 143 8.57 16.44 23.80
CA ARG A 143 10.03 16.33 23.97
C ARG A 143 10.63 15.54 22.80
N GLY A 144 11.82 15.94 22.34
CA GLY A 144 12.55 15.24 21.28
C GLY A 144 12.25 15.73 19.85
N LYS A 145 11.67 16.93 19.71
CA LYS A 145 11.56 17.65 18.43
C LYS A 145 12.95 17.95 17.87
N VAL A 146 13.16 17.65 16.59
CA VAL A 146 14.39 17.94 15.84
C VAL A 146 14.01 18.58 14.51
N ASP A 147 14.74 19.60 14.08
CA ASP A 147 14.56 20.16 12.75
C ASP A 147 15.11 19.21 11.69
N VAL A 148 14.33 18.96 10.65
CA VAL A 148 14.70 18.07 9.55
C VAL A 148 15.02 18.93 8.33
N ALA A 149 16.31 19.01 8.00
CA ALA A 149 16.79 19.77 6.86
C ALA A 149 16.50 19.04 5.54
N LEU A 150 15.32 19.26 4.97
CA LEU A 150 15.01 18.80 3.61
C LEU A 150 15.68 19.69 2.56
N PRO A 151 15.89 19.17 1.32
CA PRO A 151 16.32 20.00 0.20
C PRO A 151 15.34 21.16 -0.03
N SER A 152 15.89 22.37 -0.19
CA SER A 152 15.05 23.58 -0.40
C SER A 152 14.21 23.47 -1.67
N PRO A 153 13.02 24.11 -1.76
CA PRO A 153 12.17 24.07 -2.95
C PRO A 153 12.88 24.44 -4.25
N LYS A 154 13.79 25.43 -4.21
CA LYS A 154 14.56 25.88 -5.38
C LYS A 154 15.52 24.82 -5.93
N VAL A 155 15.89 23.84 -5.10
CA VAL A 155 16.83 22.75 -5.40
C VAL A 155 16.12 21.39 -5.28
N PHE A 156 14.79 21.39 -5.08
CA PHE A 156 14.00 20.18 -4.92
C PHE A 156 13.79 19.53 -6.28
N GLN A 157 14.69 18.62 -6.63
CA GLN A 157 14.75 17.96 -7.94
C GLN A 157 13.72 16.83 -8.14
N TYR A 158 12.76 16.68 -7.23
CA TYR A 158 11.80 15.57 -7.22
C TYR A 158 10.40 16.00 -7.62
N ASP A 159 10.30 16.79 -8.69
CA ASP A 159 9.00 17.14 -9.26
C ASP A 159 8.36 15.88 -9.88
N LEU A 160 7.39 15.32 -9.17
CA LEU A 160 6.73 14.08 -9.54
C LEU A 160 5.85 14.23 -10.79
N SER A 161 5.44 15.46 -11.12
CA SER A 161 4.65 15.72 -12.33
C SER A 161 5.51 15.59 -13.59
N THR A 162 6.77 16.04 -13.54
CA THR A 162 7.66 16.13 -14.71
C THR A 162 8.70 15.01 -14.80
N VAL A 163 9.02 14.32 -13.70
CA VAL A 163 10.06 13.27 -13.71
C VAL A 163 9.73 12.11 -14.68
N PRO A 164 10.62 11.73 -15.62
CA PRO A 164 10.31 10.67 -16.58
C PRO A 164 10.50 9.26 -15.99
N VAL A 165 9.79 8.29 -16.59
CA VAL A 165 9.99 6.85 -16.33
C VAL A 165 11.39 6.44 -16.82
N GLY A 166 12.03 5.52 -16.11
CA GLY A 166 13.34 4.95 -16.46
C GLY A 166 14.53 5.71 -15.86
N VAL A 167 14.30 6.79 -15.11
CA VAL A 167 15.39 7.57 -14.50
C VAL A 167 15.73 7.07 -13.11
N LEU A 168 17.02 7.02 -12.80
CA LEU A 168 17.55 6.83 -11.45
C LEU A 168 17.76 8.21 -10.81
N LEU A 169 16.86 8.59 -9.90
CA LEU A 169 16.96 9.83 -9.14
C LEU A 169 18.01 9.71 -8.04
N ASP A 170 18.88 10.70 -7.91
CA ASP A 170 19.71 10.85 -6.73
C ASP A 170 18.88 11.42 -5.58
N THR A 171 18.68 10.61 -4.55
CA THR A 171 17.92 10.94 -3.35
C THR A 171 18.82 10.97 -2.11
N SER A 172 20.13 11.14 -2.28
CA SER A 172 21.13 11.14 -1.20
C SER A 172 20.83 12.18 -0.12
N ALA A 173 20.46 13.40 -0.52
CA ALA A 173 20.11 14.46 0.44
C ALA A 173 18.86 14.09 1.28
N LEU A 174 17.84 13.48 0.67
CA LEU A 174 16.68 12.96 1.39
C LEU A 174 17.05 11.77 2.30
N SER A 175 17.89 10.86 1.81
CA SER A 175 18.42 9.74 2.59
C SER A 175 19.15 10.21 3.85
N ASP A 176 19.97 11.25 3.74
CA ASP A 176 20.72 11.80 4.87
C ASP A 176 19.79 12.51 5.86
N ALA A 177 18.83 13.30 5.38
CA ALA A 177 17.84 13.99 6.22
C ALA A 177 16.92 13.03 6.98
N LEU A 178 16.54 11.91 6.36
CA LEU A 178 15.55 10.96 6.90
C LEU A 178 16.17 9.78 7.64
N LYS A 179 17.49 9.77 7.84
CA LYS A 179 18.23 8.66 8.47
C LYS A 179 17.67 8.23 9.83
N SER A 180 17.25 9.19 10.66
CA SER A 180 16.68 8.93 11.99
C SER A 180 15.16 8.71 11.99
N PHE A 181 14.52 8.75 10.83
CA PHE A 181 13.06 8.72 10.65
C PHE A 181 12.61 7.57 9.75
N GLY A 182 13.23 6.41 9.91
CA GLY A 182 12.97 5.21 9.10
C GLY A 182 13.76 5.14 7.79
N GLY A 183 14.61 6.13 7.52
CA GLY A 183 15.47 6.16 6.34
C GLY A 183 14.71 6.39 5.02
N PHE A 184 15.51 6.58 3.98
CA PHE A 184 15.07 6.68 2.59
C PHE A 184 16.23 6.17 1.70
N PRO A 185 15.98 5.50 0.56
CA PRO A 185 17.08 5.04 -0.29
C PRO A 185 17.90 6.21 -0.85
N ARG A 186 19.20 6.02 -1.09
CA ARG A 186 20.08 7.04 -1.69
C ARG A 186 19.80 7.27 -3.18
N THR A 187 19.22 6.29 -3.86
CA THR A 187 18.73 6.43 -5.22
C THR A 187 17.34 5.84 -5.35
N LEU A 188 16.55 6.38 -6.27
CA LEU A 188 15.21 5.88 -6.56
C LEU A 188 15.03 5.72 -8.07
N TYR A 189 14.83 4.48 -8.53
CA TYR A 189 14.48 4.21 -9.92
C TYR A 189 12.98 4.47 -10.13
N VAL A 190 12.64 5.36 -11.06
CA VAL A 190 11.27 5.73 -11.39
C VAL A 190 10.72 4.78 -12.44
N ARG A 191 9.95 3.79 -12.00
CA ARG A 191 9.26 2.83 -12.89
C ARG A 191 7.86 3.32 -13.29
N HIS A 192 7.29 2.68 -14.30
CA HIS A 192 5.98 3.03 -14.84
C HIS A 192 4.87 3.00 -13.77
N GLU A 193 4.83 1.96 -12.96
CA GLU A 193 3.86 1.75 -11.88
C GLU A 193 3.87 2.91 -10.88
N MET A 194 5.05 3.47 -10.58
CA MET A 194 5.17 4.61 -9.67
C MET A 194 4.51 5.85 -10.25
N LYS A 195 4.72 6.11 -11.55
CA LYS A 195 4.10 7.25 -12.23
C LYS A 195 2.58 7.10 -12.31
N VAL A 196 2.07 5.89 -12.55
CA VAL A 196 0.62 5.63 -12.54
C VAL A 196 0.02 5.91 -11.15
N VAL A 197 0.64 5.39 -10.09
CA VAL A 197 0.18 5.62 -8.71
C VAL A 197 0.29 7.09 -8.33
N TRP A 198 1.40 7.77 -8.66
CA TRP A 198 1.52 9.21 -8.42
C TRP A 198 0.46 10.01 -9.19
N ALA A 199 0.13 9.65 -10.43
CA ALA A 199 -0.94 10.32 -11.17
C ALA A 199 -2.31 10.14 -10.49
N ILE A 200 -2.60 8.94 -9.97
CA ILE A 200 -3.83 8.68 -9.19
C ILE A 200 -3.90 9.59 -7.96
N LEU A 201 -2.81 9.66 -7.18
CA LEU A 201 -2.77 10.51 -5.99
C LEU A 201 -2.78 11.99 -6.34
N TYR A 202 -2.04 12.40 -7.38
CA TYR A 202 -1.95 13.78 -7.85
C TYR A 202 -3.34 14.32 -8.24
N ASP A 203 -4.09 13.57 -9.04
CA ASP A 203 -5.42 13.98 -9.48
C ASP A 203 -6.38 14.17 -8.30
N ASN A 204 -6.29 13.30 -7.27
CA ASN A 204 -7.10 13.39 -6.06
C ASN A 204 -6.83 14.63 -5.21
N TYR A 205 -5.55 14.99 -5.00
CA TYR A 205 -5.20 16.06 -4.06
C TYR A 205 -5.00 17.44 -4.72
N LEU A 206 -4.83 17.50 -6.05
CA LEU A 206 -4.41 18.73 -6.75
C LEU A 206 -5.32 19.15 -7.91
N VAL A 207 -5.98 18.25 -8.65
CA VAL A 207 -6.64 18.59 -9.92
C VAL A 207 -8.14 18.89 -9.76
N GLU A 208 -8.91 18.09 -9.03
CA GLU A 208 -10.32 18.41 -8.70
C GLU A 208 -10.74 17.73 -7.37
N PRO A 209 -11.33 18.44 -6.38
CA PRO A 209 -11.83 17.81 -5.15
C PRO A 209 -13.21 17.19 -5.42
N VAL A 210 -13.27 16.18 -6.29
CA VAL A 210 -14.56 15.53 -6.64
C VAL A 210 -15.05 14.61 -5.51
N GLN A 211 -14.20 14.22 -4.58
CA GLN A 211 -14.57 13.57 -3.31
C GLN A 211 -13.35 13.63 -2.37
N ASP A 212 -13.56 13.81 -1.07
CA ASP A 212 -12.53 13.58 -0.04
C ASP A 212 -12.21 12.07 0.04
N VAL A 213 -11.64 11.51 -1.04
CA VAL A 213 -11.34 10.08 -1.11
C VAL A 213 -10.03 9.84 -0.36
N HIS A 214 -10.15 9.11 0.73
CA HIS A 214 -9.02 8.57 1.46
C HIS A 214 -8.48 7.33 0.75
N TYR A 215 -7.17 7.19 0.63
CA TYR A 215 -6.54 6.09 -0.10
C TYR A 215 -5.74 5.15 0.79
N VAL A 216 -5.77 3.86 0.45
CA VAL A 216 -4.85 2.85 0.97
C VAL A 216 -3.96 2.32 -0.15
N LEU A 217 -2.67 2.63 -0.06
CA LEU A 217 -1.62 2.08 -0.89
C LEU A 217 -1.31 0.63 -0.47
N MET A 218 -1.73 -0.28 -1.34
CA MET A 218 -1.60 -1.72 -1.23
C MET A 218 -0.37 -2.23 -1.98
N GLY A 219 0.09 -3.44 -1.65
CA GLY A 219 1.13 -4.14 -2.40
C GLY A 219 1.99 -5.03 -1.49
N SER A 220 2.72 -5.96 -2.09
CA SER A 220 3.60 -6.86 -1.34
C SER A 220 4.69 -6.09 -0.57
N PRO A 221 5.29 -6.68 0.48
CA PRO A 221 6.50 -6.14 1.10
C PRO A 221 7.59 -5.86 0.05
N GLY A 222 8.35 -4.76 0.21
CA GLY A 222 9.49 -4.46 -0.66
C GLY A 222 9.18 -3.87 -2.04
N VAL A 223 7.91 -3.64 -2.39
CA VAL A 223 7.55 -3.06 -3.70
C VAL A 223 7.74 -1.54 -3.81
N GLY A 224 8.34 -0.88 -2.81
CA GLY A 224 8.64 0.57 -2.87
C GLY A 224 7.55 1.52 -2.35
N LYS A 225 6.47 1.02 -1.74
CA LYS A 225 5.36 1.83 -1.21
C LYS A 225 5.79 3.00 -0.31
N SER A 226 6.59 2.71 0.71
CA SER A 226 7.08 3.72 1.66
C SER A 226 7.95 4.78 0.98
N ALA A 227 8.79 4.38 0.01
CA ALA A 227 9.59 5.33 -0.75
C ALA A 227 8.72 6.23 -1.63
N LEU A 228 7.73 5.66 -2.32
CA LEU A 228 6.74 6.39 -3.10
C LEU A 228 6.00 7.42 -2.23
N LEU A 229 5.51 6.98 -1.07
CA LEU A 229 4.71 7.78 -0.14
C LEU A 229 5.50 8.94 0.46
N VAL A 230 6.70 8.67 1.01
CA VAL A 230 7.55 9.69 1.61
C VAL A 230 7.93 10.75 0.57
N LEU A 231 8.27 10.34 -0.65
CA LEU A 231 8.61 11.27 -1.72
C LEU A 231 7.40 12.12 -2.13
N PHE A 232 6.20 11.52 -2.17
CA PHE A 232 4.94 12.23 -2.43
C PHE A 232 4.65 13.29 -1.35
N CYS A 233 4.85 12.97 -0.06
CA CYS A 233 4.72 13.96 1.02
C CYS A 233 5.74 15.10 0.88
N CYS A 234 7.00 14.79 0.54
CA CYS A 234 8.01 15.82 0.30
C CYS A 234 7.63 16.72 -0.88
N PHE A 235 7.11 16.14 -1.97
CA PHE A 235 6.65 16.88 -3.15
C PHE A 235 5.47 17.82 -2.80
N LEU A 236 4.43 17.32 -2.14
CA LEU A 236 3.27 18.13 -1.75
C LEU A 236 3.65 19.26 -0.79
N SER A 237 4.49 18.99 0.19
CA SER A 237 4.92 19.99 1.18
C SER A 237 5.83 21.07 0.56
N GLN A 238 6.82 20.69 -0.25
CA GLN A 238 7.80 21.62 -0.82
C GLN A 238 7.27 22.40 -2.03
N MET A 239 6.43 21.79 -2.86
CA MET A 239 5.96 22.39 -4.13
C MET A 239 4.53 22.91 -4.07
N HIS A 240 3.70 22.35 -3.19
CA HIS A 240 2.28 22.70 -3.06
C HIS A 240 1.88 23.22 -1.68
N ASN A 241 2.87 23.39 -0.77
CA ASN A 241 2.70 24.01 0.53
C ASN A 241 1.58 23.34 1.37
N PHE A 242 1.58 22.01 1.37
CA PHE A 242 0.73 21.20 2.24
C PHE A 242 1.34 21.07 3.64
N ASP A 243 0.47 21.11 4.65
CA ASP A 243 0.81 20.67 5.99
C ASP A 243 0.57 19.16 6.08
N ILE A 244 1.57 18.39 6.52
CA ILE A 244 1.50 16.93 6.49
C ILE A 244 1.95 16.37 7.82
N PHE A 245 1.13 15.52 8.40
CA PHE A 245 1.52 14.66 9.51
C PHE A 245 1.80 13.26 8.96
N LEU A 246 3.07 12.87 8.91
CA LEU A 246 3.50 11.55 8.48
C LEU A 246 3.99 10.75 9.69
N ALA A 247 3.22 9.75 10.07
CA ALA A 247 3.63 8.75 11.05
C ALA A 247 4.13 7.49 10.34
N ARG A 248 5.26 6.96 10.80
CA ARG A 248 5.86 5.75 10.23
C ARG A 248 6.16 4.74 11.32
N HIS A 249 5.72 3.51 11.10
CA HIS A 249 6.06 2.37 11.94
C HIS A 249 7.36 1.71 11.42
N VAL A 250 8.46 1.87 12.16
CA VAL A 250 9.81 1.53 11.67
C VAL A 250 10.36 0.30 12.37
N ILE A 251 10.14 -0.90 11.83
CA ILE A 251 10.63 -2.15 12.44
C ILE A 251 12.16 -2.11 12.64
N CYS A 252 12.60 -2.08 13.91
CA CYS A 252 14.00 -2.26 14.29
C CYS A 252 14.32 -3.76 14.39
N GLY A 253 15.55 -4.15 14.02
CA GLY A 253 15.97 -5.57 14.06
C GLY A 253 15.75 -6.23 15.43
N ALA A 254 15.52 -7.55 15.41
CA ALA A 254 15.28 -8.44 16.55
C ALA A 254 13.87 -8.39 17.20
N GLY A 255 12.81 -8.11 16.43
CA GLY A 255 11.42 -8.35 16.89
C GLY A 255 10.96 -7.51 18.09
N THR A 256 11.70 -6.44 18.40
CA THR A 256 11.29 -5.46 19.40
C THR A 256 10.36 -4.45 18.75
N THR A 257 9.29 -4.08 19.46
CA THR A 257 8.36 -3.03 19.03
C THR A 257 9.15 -1.76 18.76
N SER A 258 9.08 -1.30 17.52
CA SER A 258 9.72 -0.07 17.12
C SER A 258 9.03 1.16 17.68
N PRO A 259 9.76 2.23 18.00
CA PRO A 259 9.12 3.51 18.24
C PRO A 259 8.49 3.98 16.93
N ASP A 260 7.29 4.55 17.01
CA ASP A 260 6.80 5.37 15.91
C ASP A 260 7.73 6.57 15.72
N VAL A 261 8.03 6.86 14.46
CA VAL A 261 8.68 8.11 14.06
C VAL A 261 7.67 8.99 13.36
N VAL A 262 7.74 10.28 13.63
CA VAL A 262 6.81 11.26 13.06
C VAL A 262 7.59 12.36 12.37
N LEU A 263 7.11 12.74 11.20
CA LEU A 263 7.54 13.92 10.46
C LEU A 263 6.33 14.84 10.30
N CYS A 264 6.50 16.09 10.70
CA CYS A 264 5.50 17.14 10.59
C CYS A 264 6.02 18.18 9.60
N PHE A 265 5.40 18.23 8.43
CA PHE A 265 5.68 19.18 7.37
C PHE A 265 4.76 20.39 7.55
N ARG A 266 5.35 21.59 7.52
CA ARG A 266 4.66 22.88 7.52
C ARG A 266 5.09 23.67 6.30
N GLY A 267 4.47 23.36 5.17
CA GLY A 267 5.04 23.66 3.86
C GLY A 267 6.50 23.15 3.77
N PRO A 268 7.49 24.02 3.46
CA PRO A 268 8.87 23.58 3.29
C PRO A 268 9.61 23.27 4.61
N VAL A 269 9.07 23.66 5.76
CA VAL A 269 9.70 23.46 7.08
C VAL A 269 9.29 22.10 7.64
N VAL A 270 10.25 21.26 8.00
CA VAL A 270 9.96 19.92 8.52
C VAL A 270 10.56 19.73 9.90
N THR A 271 9.73 19.23 10.81
CA THR A 271 10.14 18.84 12.16
C THR A 271 9.91 17.35 12.35
N GLY A 272 10.82 16.71 13.08
CA GLY A 272 10.84 15.27 13.25
C GLY A 272 10.86 14.88 14.72
N TYR A 273 10.21 13.77 15.02
CA TYR A 273 10.19 13.11 16.32
C TYR A 273 10.69 11.66 16.14
N PRO A 274 11.99 11.40 16.39
CA PRO A 274 12.61 10.12 16.03
C PRO A 274 12.27 8.98 17.00
N LYS A 275 11.71 9.29 18.17
CA LYS A 275 11.22 8.32 19.14
C LYS A 275 10.03 8.88 19.90
N ILE A 276 8.86 8.26 19.76
CA ILE A 276 7.66 8.65 20.49
C ILE A 276 7.38 7.65 21.62
N PRO A 277 7.50 8.06 22.90
CA PRO A 277 7.33 7.16 24.04
C PRO A 277 5.87 6.98 24.52
N ARG A 278 4.91 7.79 24.04
CA ARG A 278 3.52 7.82 24.54
C ARG A 278 2.48 8.07 23.43
N GLY A 279 2.30 7.11 22.53
CA GLY A 279 1.26 7.14 21.50
C GLY A 279 1.33 8.35 20.54
N LEU A 280 0.61 8.28 19.42
CA LEU A 280 0.68 9.30 18.37
C LEU A 280 -0.27 10.49 18.59
N LEU A 281 -1.39 10.26 19.28
CA LEU A 281 -2.47 11.23 19.45
C LEU A 281 -2.03 12.61 19.96
N PRO A 282 -1.22 12.75 21.04
CA PRO A 282 -0.82 14.08 21.53
C PRO A 282 0.02 14.89 20.53
N TYR A 283 0.79 14.21 19.68
CA TYR A 283 1.62 14.84 18.66
C TYR A 283 0.77 15.32 17.49
N ILE A 284 -0.24 14.55 17.11
CA ILE A 284 -1.20 14.92 16.07
C ILE A 284 -2.03 16.11 16.53
N GLU A 285 -2.62 16.05 17.73
CA GLU A 285 -3.41 17.13 18.30
C GLU A 285 -2.62 18.44 18.37
N PHE A 286 -1.35 18.37 18.79
CA PHE A 286 -0.44 19.51 18.79
C PHE A 286 -0.24 20.07 17.37
N ASN A 287 0.08 19.23 16.39
CA ASN A 287 0.35 19.68 15.01
C ASN A 287 -0.91 20.18 14.28
N LEU A 288 -2.06 19.55 14.50
CA LEU A 288 -3.35 20.03 14.02
C LEU A 288 -3.68 21.40 14.62
N SER A 289 -3.42 21.59 15.92
CA SER A 289 -3.68 22.88 16.58
C SER A 289 -2.83 24.02 16.04
N GLU A 290 -1.58 23.76 15.64
CA GLU A 290 -0.72 24.76 14.99
C GLU A 290 -1.10 24.99 13.52
N SER A 291 -1.49 23.94 12.79
CA SER A 291 -1.81 24.03 11.36
C SER A 291 -3.18 24.69 11.12
N CYS A 292 -4.19 24.40 11.95
CA CYS A 292 -5.54 24.98 11.84
C CYS A 292 -5.63 26.51 12.09
N MET A 293 -4.54 27.16 12.50
CA MET A 293 -4.50 28.63 12.59
C MET A 293 -4.17 29.30 11.24
N ASN A 294 -3.65 28.54 10.28
CA ASN A 294 -3.37 28.99 8.92
C ASN A 294 -4.27 28.21 7.95
N THR A 295 -4.83 28.86 6.93
CA THR A 295 -5.79 28.30 5.96
C THR A 295 -5.19 27.25 4.98
N GLN A 296 -4.23 26.43 5.41
CA GLN A 296 -3.52 25.47 4.55
C GLN A 296 -4.20 24.09 4.50
N ARG A 297 -4.00 23.40 3.37
CA ARG A 297 -4.47 22.02 3.16
C ARG A 297 -3.63 21.08 4.03
N TYR A 298 -4.29 20.25 4.83
CA TYR A 298 -3.66 19.32 5.77
C TYR A 298 -3.88 17.86 5.38
N LEU A 299 -2.87 17.00 5.59
CA LEU A 299 -2.93 15.56 5.31
C LEU A 299 -2.43 14.73 6.51
N VAL A 300 -3.17 13.68 6.86
CA VAL A 300 -2.73 12.61 7.78
C VAL A 300 -2.28 11.40 6.98
N VAL A 301 -1.02 11.03 7.16
CA VAL A 301 -0.39 9.94 6.42
C VAL A 301 0.19 8.89 7.37
N GLY A 302 -0.15 7.63 7.15
CA GLY A 302 0.39 6.48 7.89
C GLY A 302 1.22 5.56 7.01
N ASP A 303 2.43 5.21 7.42
CA ASP A 303 3.33 4.28 6.70
C ASP A 303 3.71 3.08 7.55
N GLY A 304 3.45 1.88 7.05
CA GLY A 304 3.93 0.62 7.63
C GLY A 304 3.05 0.02 8.73
N TYR A 305 1.83 0.54 8.93
CA TYR A 305 0.87 0.02 9.91
C TYR A 305 0.06 -1.15 9.35
N HIS A 306 -0.27 -2.12 10.21
CA HIS A 306 -1.20 -3.20 9.90
C HIS A 306 -2.63 -2.80 10.30
N GLN A 307 -3.63 -3.26 9.54
CA GLN A 307 -5.03 -2.92 9.82
C GLN A 307 -5.47 -3.31 11.24
N ASN A 308 -5.00 -4.46 11.75
CA ASN A 308 -5.31 -4.90 13.11
C ASN A 308 -4.76 -3.95 14.19
N SER A 309 -3.62 -3.30 13.93
CA SER A 309 -3.01 -2.34 14.85
C SER A 309 -3.89 -1.11 15.09
N PHE A 310 -4.78 -0.77 14.16
CA PHE A 310 -5.71 0.36 14.34
C PHE A 310 -6.65 0.14 15.53
N ILE A 311 -7.13 -1.09 15.68
CA ILE A 311 -8.11 -1.47 16.70
C ILE A 311 -7.41 -1.81 18.01
N THR A 312 -6.32 -2.60 17.95
CA THR A 312 -5.66 -3.11 19.16
C THR A 312 -4.79 -2.09 19.89
N ASP A 313 -4.21 -1.13 19.14
CA ASP A 313 -3.20 -0.22 19.69
C ASP A 313 -3.74 1.21 19.91
N GLY A 314 -5.06 1.39 19.83
CA GLY A 314 -5.72 2.69 19.99
C GLY A 314 -5.40 3.68 18.86
N LEU A 315 -4.94 3.17 17.71
CA LEU A 315 -4.57 3.95 16.52
C LEU A 315 -5.78 4.23 15.60
N ASN A 316 -6.98 4.41 16.18
CA ASN A 316 -8.21 4.76 15.46
C ASN A 316 -8.07 6.04 14.60
N ILE A 317 -7.06 6.86 14.87
CA ILE A 317 -6.67 8.01 14.06
C ILE A 317 -6.46 7.68 12.57
N PHE A 318 -5.99 6.47 12.26
CA PHE A 318 -5.78 6.02 10.89
C PHE A 318 -7.07 5.47 10.27
N GLN A 319 -8.20 5.46 10.98
CA GLN A 319 -9.50 5.26 10.35
C GLN A 319 -9.90 6.47 9.51
N SER A 320 -9.46 7.68 9.91
CA SER A 320 -9.73 8.94 9.22
C SER A 320 -8.51 9.51 8.48
N SER A 321 -7.49 8.69 8.23
CA SER A 321 -6.28 9.16 7.54
C SER A 321 -6.49 9.30 6.04
N ASP A 322 -5.94 10.35 5.47
CA ASP A 322 -6.05 10.65 4.04
C ASP A 322 -5.31 9.67 3.16
N LEU A 323 -4.16 9.16 3.64
CA LEU A 323 -3.34 8.22 2.89
C LEU A 323 -2.66 7.21 3.81
N LEU A 324 -2.82 5.93 3.52
CA LEU A 324 -2.19 4.83 4.25
C LEU A 324 -1.33 3.98 3.34
N SER A 325 -0.17 3.56 3.82
CA SER A 325 0.66 2.52 3.22
C SER A 325 0.71 1.33 4.17
N THR A 326 0.23 0.17 3.73
CA THR A 326 0.21 -1.05 4.54
C THR A 326 0.92 -2.20 3.84
N SER A 327 1.75 -2.92 4.59
CA SER A 327 2.39 -4.16 4.15
C SER A 327 1.47 -5.32 4.50
N GLY A 328 0.56 -5.70 3.61
CA GLY A 328 -0.31 -6.85 3.85
C GLY A 328 -1.74 -6.62 3.38
N GLN A 329 -2.66 -7.43 3.91
CA GLN A 329 -4.08 -7.38 3.59
C GLN A 329 -4.67 -6.11 4.20
N TYR A 330 -5.39 -5.35 3.38
CA TYR A 330 -6.35 -4.39 3.87
C TYR A 330 -7.73 -4.87 3.45
N ARG A 331 -8.60 -5.13 4.42
CA ARG A 331 -9.99 -5.54 4.15
C ARG A 331 -10.89 -4.33 4.27
N LEU A 332 -11.46 -3.91 3.16
CA LEU A 332 -12.51 -2.90 3.17
C LEU A 332 -13.73 -3.48 3.89
N SER A 333 -14.21 -2.77 4.92
CA SER A 333 -15.52 -3.05 5.50
C SER A 333 -16.60 -2.27 4.75
N SER A 334 -17.87 -2.63 4.90
CA SER A 334 -18.99 -1.89 4.29
C SER A 334 -19.09 -0.43 4.77
N GLN A 335 -18.46 -0.10 5.90
CA GLN A 335 -18.41 1.26 6.46
C GLN A 335 -17.11 2.00 6.10
N ASP A 336 -16.19 1.34 5.40
CA ASP A 336 -14.92 1.96 5.00
C ASP A 336 -15.09 2.71 3.68
N ASN A 337 -14.93 4.03 3.72
CA ASN A 337 -15.04 4.91 2.55
C ASN A 337 -13.73 5.07 1.77
N ARG A 338 -12.67 4.32 2.15
CA ARG A 338 -11.38 4.37 1.46
C ARG A 338 -11.39 3.65 0.13
N SER A 339 -10.63 4.19 -0.81
CA SER A 339 -10.29 3.52 -2.05
C SER A 339 -8.92 2.84 -1.93
N LEU A 340 -8.76 1.67 -2.56
CA LEU A 340 -7.47 0.99 -2.59
C LEU A 340 -6.71 1.35 -3.87
N VAL A 341 -5.38 1.48 -3.76
CA VAL A 341 -4.48 1.68 -4.91
C VAL A 341 -3.34 0.67 -4.80
N LEU A 342 -3.10 -0.13 -5.83
CA LEU A 342 -2.03 -1.12 -5.82
C LEU A 342 -0.69 -0.52 -6.28
N MET A 343 0.36 -0.80 -5.52
CA MET A 343 1.73 -0.73 -6.00
C MET A 343 2.18 -2.13 -6.39
N SER A 344 2.23 -2.39 -7.70
CA SER A 344 2.59 -3.71 -8.26
C SER A 344 4.03 -4.11 -7.92
N ALA A 345 4.36 -5.40 -7.91
CA ALA A 345 5.72 -5.87 -7.64
C ALA A 345 6.71 -5.49 -8.74
N TRP A 346 8.01 -5.63 -8.45
CA TRP A 346 9.08 -5.26 -9.37
C TRP A 346 9.23 -6.27 -10.50
N THR A 347 9.49 -5.79 -11.71
CA THR A 347 9.92 -6.67 -12.81
C THR A 347 11.43 -6.92 -12.73
N ARG A 348 11.91 -8.00 -13.38
CA ARG A 348 13.36 -8.21 -13.58
C ARG A 348 14.02 -6.99 -14.21
N TYR A 349 13.37 -6.39 -15.21
CA TYR A 349 13.88 -5.23 -15.93
C TYR A 349 14.10 -4.04 -14.97
N ASP A 350 13.09 -3.71 -14.17
CA ASP A 350 13.18 -2.59 -13.23
C ASP A 350 14.20 -2.84 -12.12
N LEU A 351 14.32 -4.06 -11.61
CA LEU A 351 15.37 -4.41 -10.66
C LEU A 351 16.76 -4.30 -11.28
N GLY A 352 16.93 -4.73 -12.54
CA GLY A 352 18.18 -4.58 -13.28
C GLY A 352 18.56 -3.12 -13.48
N ALA A 353 17.58 -2.27 -13.78
CA ALA A 353 17.79 -0.83 -13.91
C ALA A 353 18.06 -0.14 -12.57
N LEU A 354 17.53 -0.66 -11.46
CA LEU A 354 17.84 -0.19 -10.11
C LEU A 354 19.26 -0.60 -9.66
N TYR A 355 19.78 -1.74 -10.13
CA TYR A 355 21.10 -2.26 -9.79
C TYR A 355 21.97 -2.54 -11.03
N PRO A 356 22.28 -1.52 -11.85
CA PRO A 356 22.91 -1.72 -13.16
C PRO A 356 24.36 -2.20 -13.09
N THR A 357 25.01 -2.05 -11.92
CA THR A 357 26.41 -2.44 -11.70
C THR A 357 26.57 -3.83 -11.08
N LEU A 358 25.46 -4.50 -10.74
CA LEU A 358 25.54 -5.83 -10.14
C LEU A 358 25.95 -6.85 -11.22
N PRO A 359 26.96 -7.71 -10.96
CA PRO A 359 27.32 -8.79 -11.89
C PRO A 359 26.11 -9.65 -12.24
N ILE A 360 25.98 -10.03 -13.51
CA ILE A 360 24.77 -10.68 -14.03
C ILE A 360 24.47 -12.02 -13.34
N ASP A 361 25.49 -12.79 -13.02
CA ASP A 361 25.40 -14.06 -12.29
C ASP A 361 24.85 -13.86 -10.87
N ILE A 362 25.34 -12.84 -10.16
CA ILE A 362 24.85 -12.46 -8.83
C ILE A 362 23.42 -11.92 -8.93
N PHE A 363 23.11 -11.11 -9.95
CA PHE A 363 21.79 -10.56 -10.18
C PHE A 363 20.75 -11.66 -10.41
N GLU A 364 21.03 -12.58 -11.35
CA GLU A 364 20.12 -13.68 -11.68
C GLU A 364 19.93 -14.60 -10.49
N ALA A 365 21.00 -14.85 -9.71
CA ALA A 365 20.89 -15.57 -8.45
C ALA A 365 19.96 -14.89 -7.47
N GLN A 366 20.16 -13.61 -7.22
CA GLN A 366 19.36 -12.87 -6.26
C GLN A 366 17.88 -12.77 -6.71
N TYR A 367 17.64 -12.54 -8.01
CA TYR A 367 16.30 -12.48 -8.60
C TYR A 367 15.59 -13.83 -8.54
N ALA A 368 16.28 -14.94 -8.81
CA ALA A 368 15.69 -16.28 -8.80
C ALA A 368 15.07 -16.66 -7.44
N TYR A 369 15.61 -16.12 -6.33
CA TYR A 369 15.09 -16.35 -4.98
C TYR A 369 14.10 -15.27 -4.54
N SER A 370 14.36 -14.00 -4.85
CA SER A 370 13.56 -12.87 -4.35
C SER A 370 12.31 -12.55 -5.19
N GLY A 371 12.31 -12.90 -6.49
CA GLY A 371 11.27 -12.47 -7.43
C GLY A 371 11.16 -10.95 -7.51
N GLY A 372 9.94 -10.43 -7.60
CA GLY A 372 9.65 -8.99 -7.68
C GLY A 372 9.74 -8.23 -6.35
N ASN A 373 10.42 -8.76 -5.33
CA ASN A 373 10.55 -8.14 -4.02
C ASN A 373 11.94 -7.50 -3.85
N ALA A 374 12.05 -6.19 -4.05
CA ALA A 374 13.32 -5.47 -3.93
C ALA A 374 13.93 -5.54 -2.51
N ARG A 375 13.12 -5.67 -1.46
CA ARG A 375 13.64 -5.80 -0.09
C ARG A 375 14.36 -7.12 0.09
N ASP A 376 13.78 -8.21 -0.40
CA ASP A 376 14.41 -9.53 -0.39
C ASP A 376 15.60 -9.58 -1.35
N PHE A 377 15.51 -8.90 -2.50
CA PHE A 377 16.61 -8.75 -3.44
C PHE A 377 17.84 -8.11 -2.78
N CYS A 378 17.69 -7.15 -1.87
CA CYS A 378 18.83 -6.54 -1.18
C CYS A 378 19.38 -7.35 0.01
N ARG A 379 18.79 -8.50 0.37
CA ARG A 379 19.26 -9.28 1.52
C ARG A 379 20.54 -10.04 1.19
N GLN A 380 21.32 -10.35 2.23
CA GLN A 380 22.36 -11.37 2.12
C GLN A 380 21.72 -12.69 1.67
N PHE A 381 22.37 -13.37 0.73
CA PHE A 381 21.83 -14.57 0.10
C PHE A 381 21.48 -15.67 1.11
N SER A 382 22.32 -15.89 2.14
CA SER A 382 22.05 -16.87 3.20
C SER A 382 20.76 -16.59 3.98
N ASP A 383 20.53 -15.33 4.41
CA ASP A 383 19.30 -14.91 5.09
C ASP A 383 18.08 -15.03 4.17
N LEU A 384 18.22 -14.69 2.88
CA LEU A 384 17.15 -14.86 1.90
C LEU A 384 16.78 -16.33 1.72
N TYR A 385 17.78 -17.19 1.53
CA TYR A 385 17.59 -18.64 1.38
C TYR A 385 16.88 -19.24 2.59
N GLU A 386 17.39 -18.99 3.80
CA GLU A 386 16.81 -19.53 5.04
C GLU A 386 15.37 -19.09 5.26
N ARG A 387 15.05 -17.81 5.02
CA ARG A 387 13.68 -17.29 5.14
C ARG A 387 12.72 -17.94 4.16
N ARG A 388 13.14 -18.09 2.89
CA ARG A 388 12.33 -18.70 1.85
C ARG A 388 12.07 -20.17 2.15
N MET A 389 13.12 -20.92 2.47
CA MET A 389 13.00 -22.33 2.84
C MET A 389 12.13 -22.53 4.07
N THR A 390 12.33 -21.72 5.13
CA THR A 390 11.49 -21.77 6.34
C THR A 390 10.02 -21.50 6.04
N THR A 391 9.74 -20.55 5.14
CA THR A 391 8.35 -20.25 4.75
C THR A 391 7.73 -21.43 3.99
N LEU A 392 8.45 -22.00 3.03
CA LEU A 392 8.00 -23.16 2.24
C LEU A 392 7.79 -24.41 3.09
N GLN A 393 8.60 -24.61 4.14
CA GLN A 393 8.45 -25.72 5.09
C GLN A 393 7.24 -25.58 6.02
N ARG A 394 6.75 -24.35 6.24
CA ARG A 394 5.61 -24.05 7.12
C ARG A 394 4.27 -24.07 6.39
N LEU A 395 4.25 -24.35 5.09
CA LEU A 395 3.01 -24.38 4.32
C LEU A 395 2.11 -25.52 4.78
N THR A 396 0.88 -25.17 5.15
CA THR A 396 -0.23 -26.06 5.45
C THR A 396 -1.17 -26.18 4.25
N PRO A 397 -2.05 -27.19 4.19
CA PRO A 397 -3.09 -27.28 3.16
C PRO A 397 -3.92 -25.99 3.01
N ALA A 398 -4.30 -25.36 4.12
CA ALA A 398 -5.05 -24.10 4.10
C ALA A 398 -4.25 -22.96 3.46
N THR A 399 -2.96 -22.81 3.79
CA THR A 399 -2.11 -21.79 3.14
C THR A 399 -1.87 -22.10 1.66
N MET A 400 -1.83 -23.38 1.27
CA MET A 400 -1.70 -23.77 -0.15
C MET A 400 -2.95 -23.42 -0.95
N GLU A 401 -4.15 -23.58 -0.39
CA GLU A 401 -5.39 -23.13 -1.05
C GLU A 401 -5.36 -21.61 -1.30
N THR A 402 -4.77 -20.82 -0.40
CA THR A 402 -4.65 -19.37 -0.64
C THR A 402 -3.71 -18.99 -1.80
N LEU A 403 -2.83 -19.89 -2.27
CA LEU A 403 -2.05 -19.67 -3.51
C LEU A 403 -2.93 -19.71 -4.76
N LEU A 404 -4.11 -20.32 -4.68
CA LEU A 404 -5.10 -20.38 -5.75
C LEU A 404 -6.01 -19.15 -5.78
N GLY A 405 -6.07 -18.43 -4.65
CA GLY A 405 -7.09 -17.43 -4.36
C GLY A 405 -6.97 -16.12 -5.15
N ARG A 406 -8.09 -15.41 -5.22
CA ARG A 406 -8.15 -14.01 -5.69
C ARG A 406 -7.70 -13.09 -4.55
N TYR A 407 -7.41 -11.83 -4.86
CA TYR A 407 -7.03 -10.85 -3.82
C TYR A 407 -8.05 -10.77 -2.66
N ASP A 408 -9.33 -11.01 -2.93
CA ASP A 408 -10.43 -10.93 -1.96
C ASP A 408 -10.50 -12.10 -0.97
N ASP A 409 -9.74 -13.18 -1.20
CA ASP A 409 -9.72 -14.33 -0.29
C ASP A 409 -8.81 -14.05 0.90
N ALA A 410 -9.27 -14.41 2.09
CA ALA A 410 -8.61 -14.19 3.37
C ALA A 410 -7.16 -14.72 3.40
N ARG A 411 -6.20 -13.88 2.99
CA ARG A 411 -4.75 -14.02 3.22
C ARG A 411 -4.37 -14.60 4.56
N CYS A 412 -3.85 -15.81 4.60
CA CYS A 412 -3.14 -16.29 5.77
C CYS A 412 -1.86 -15.45 6.00
N GLN A 413 -1.51 -15.21 7.27
CA GLN A 413 -0.24 -14.58 7.65
C GLN A 413 0.94 -15.34 7.03
N GLY A 414 1.89 -14.63 6.41
CA GLY A 414 3.09 -15.21 5.80
C GLY A 414 2.99 -15.51 4.30
N MET A 415 1.81 -15.44 3.69
CA MET A 415 1.66 -15.63 2.22
C MET A 415 2.21 -14.45 1.41
N ASP A 416 2.29 -13.28 2.03
CA ASP A 416 2.86 -12.05 1.47
C ASP A 416 4.39 -12.12 1.29
N THR A 417 5.07 -13.09 1.89
CA THR A 417 6.50 -13.33 1.65
C THR A 417 6.75 -14.25 0.45
N LEU A 418 5.80 -15.12 0.08
CA LEU A 418 5.90 -16.00 -1.09
C LEU A 418 5.27 -15.41 -2.34
N THR A 419 4.22 -14.59 -2.18
CA THR A 419 3.46 -14.04 -3.31
C THR A 419 3.69 -12.55 -3.52
N SER A 420 3.81 -12.21 -4.79
CA SER A 420 3.87 -10.84 -5.28
C SER A 420 2.54 -10.43 -5.88
N LEU A 421 2.16 -9.17 -5.67
CA LEU A 421 0.94 -8.59 -6.19
C LEU A 421 1.18 -7.84 -7.50
N TYR A 422 0.35 -8.11 -8.49
CA TYR A 422 0.40 -7.47 -9.80
C TYR A 422 -0.99 -7.05 -10.26
N VAL A 423 -1.05 -6.04 -11.13
CA VAL A 423 -2.24 -5.77 -11.96
C VAL A 423 -2.21 -6.62 -13.22
N LYS A 424 -3.38 -6.93 -13.79
CA LYS A 424 -3.51 -7.73 -15.02
C LYS A 424 -2.93 -7.04 -16.27
N ASP A 425 -2.93 -5.72 -16.31
CA ASP A 425 -2.28 -4.92 -17.35
C ASP A 425 -1.70 -3.67 -16.68
N ALA A 426 -0.37 -3.55 -16.69
CA ALA A 426 0.33 -2.43 -16.07
C ALA A 426 0.13 -1.11 -16.82
N THR A 427 -0.35 -1.15 -18.07
CA THR A 427 -0.58 0.05 -18.89
C THR A 427 -1.95 0.69 -18.67
N ASP A 428 -2.92 -0.07 -18.15
CA ASP A 428 -4.26 0.43 -17.83
C ASP A 428 -4.32 0.97 -16.40
N ARG A 429 -4.32 2.30 -16.29
CA ARG A 429 -4.45 3.03 -15.03
C ARG A 429 -5.65 2.59 -14.19
N SER A 430 -6.77 2.20 -14.79
CA SER A 430 -7.99 1.83 -14.06
C SER A 430 -7.84 0.51 -13.28
N MET A 431 -6.88 -0.33 -13.64
CA MET A 431 -6.64 -1.60 -12.95
C MET A 431 -5.96 -1.41 -11.60
N TYR A 432 -5.26 -0.30 -11.39
CA TYR A 432 -4.55 0.00 -10.14
C TYR A 432 -5.50 0.30 -8.98
N THR A 433 -6.76 0.65 -9.24
CA THR A 433 -7.77 0.96 -8.20
C THR A 433 -8.86 -0.09 -8.07
N ARG A 434 -8.79 -1.19 -8.83
CA ARG A 434 -9.82 -2.23 -8.89
C ARG A 434 -9.27 -3.55 -8.33
N PRO A 435 -9.55 -3.90 -7.05
CA PRO A 435 -9.02 -5.11 -6.41
C PRO A 435 -9.29 -6.41 -7.19
N SER A 436 -10.41 -6.50 -7.90
CA SER A 436 -10.76 -7.64 -8.76
C SER A 436 -9.81 -7.85 -9.95
N MET A 437 -9.05 -6.82 -10.32
CA MET A 437 -8.03 -6.86 -11.38
C MET A 437 -6.64 -7.23 -10.85
N TRP A 438 -6.48 -7.41 -9.54
CA TRP A 438 -5.21 -7.73 -8.90
C TRP A 438 -5.02 -9.24 -8.78
N LYS A 439 -3.78 -9.67 -8.96
CA LYS A 439 -3.39 -11.08 -8.88
C LYS A 439 -2.19 -11.25 -7.96
N ALA A 440 -2.32 -12.22 -7.06
CA ALA A 440 -1.23 -12.71 -6.24
C ALA A 440 -0.62 -13.92 -6.94
N ILE A 441 0.67 -13.91 -7.20
CA ILE A 441 1.37 -15.04 -7.81
C ILE A 441 2.69 -15.30 -7.10
N VAL A 442 3.17 -16.54 -7.20
CA VAL A 442 4.56 -16.87 -6.84
C VAL A 442 5.42 -16.53 -8.06
N ASP A 443 6.33 -15.57 -7.91
CA ASP A 443 7.17 -15.05 -9.00
C ASP A 443 8.67 -15.38 -8.82
N SER A 444 9.01 -16.10 -7.75
CA SER A 444 10.34 -16.62 -7.47
C SER A 444 10.52 -17.99 -8.13
N LYS A 445 11.57 -18.14 -8.95
CA LYS A 445 11.93 -19.42 -9.59
C LYS A 445 12.15 -20.49 -8.53
N PHE A 446 12.93 -20.17 -7.49
CA PHE A 446 13.20 -21.08 -6.38
C PHE A 446 11.89 -21.58 -5.73
N ALA A 447 10.99 -20.66 -5.38
CA ALA A 447 9.73 -21.03 -4.72
C ALA A 447 8.83 -21.89 -5.61
N LEU A 448 8.70 -21.56 -6.90
CA LEU A 448 7.94 -22.37 -7.85
C LEU A 448 8.53 -23.79 -7.99
N THR A 449 9.85 -23.92 -8.04
CA THR A 449 10.50 -25.24 -8.15
C THR A 449 10.29 -26.09 -6.89
N GLU A 450 10.38 -25.50 -5.71
CA GLU A 450 10.11 -26.18 -4.43
C GLU A 450 8.65 -26.58 -4.25
N LEU A 451 7.73 -25.91 -4.95
CA LEU A 451 6.29 -26.17 -4.89
C LEU A 451 5.84 -27.28 -5.84
N VAL A 452 6.70 -27.81 -6.73
CA VAL A 452 6.32 -28.79 -7.77
C VAL A 452 5.59 -30.00 -7.17
N THR A 453 6.09 -30.50 -6.04
CA THR A 453 5.55 -31.69 -5.37
C THR A 453 4.38 -31.39 -4.45
N LYS A 454 4.09 -30.11 -4.15
CA LYS A 454 3.16 -29.71 -3.07
C LYS A 454 1.95 -28.90 -3.56
N ALA A 455 2.15 -27.98 -4.49
CA ALA A 455 1.11 -27.06 -4.96
C ALA A 455 0.25 -27.66 -6.08
N ASP A 456 -0.96 -27.17 -6.25
CA ASP A 456 -1.83 -27.53 -7.36
C ASP A 456 -1.33 -26.95 -8.71
N LEU A 457 -1.66 -27.60 -9.82
CA LEU A 457 -1.30 -27.14 -11.18
C LEU A 457 -1.78 -25.72 -11.45
N GLN A 458 -2.94 -25.34 -10.92
CA GLN A 458 -3.56 -24.04 -11.12
C GLN A 458 -2.70 -22.88 -10.59
N VAL A 459 -1.81 -23.11 -9.61
CA VAL A 459 -0.84 -22.08 -9.15
C VAL A 459 0.08 -21.64 -10.30
N TYR A 460 0.55 -22.60 -11.10
CA TYR A 460 1.44 -22.36 -12.23
C TYR A 460 0.70 -21.75 -13.41
N VAL A 461 -0.52 -22.25 -13.69
CA VAL A 461 -1.40 -21.70 -14.74
C VAL A 461 -1.74 -20.23 -14.47
N ASN A 462 -2.01 -19.87 -13.20
CA ASN A 462 -2.27 -18.49 -12.80
C ASN A 462 -1.04 -17.59 -13.01
N ALA A 463 0.15 -18.06 -12.64
CA ALA A 463 1.39 -17.32 -12.86
C ALA A 463 1.68 -17.11 -14.35
N LEU A 464 1.47 -18.15 -15.17
CA LEU A 464 1.68 -18.11 -16.61
C LEU A 464 0.74 -17.12 -17.31
N HIS A 465 -0.57 -17.22 -17.08
CA HIS A 465 -1.55 -16.30 -17.66
C HIS A 465 -1.27 -14.83 -17.30
N LEU A 466 -0.81 -14.58 -16.07
CA LEU A 466 -0.45 -13.22 -15.68
C LEU A 466 0.80 -12.73 -16.42
N ALA A 467 1.83 -13.57 -16.52
CA ALA A 467 3.10 -13.22 -17.15
C ALA A 467 2.95 -12.95 -18.66
N GLU A 468 2.10 -13.71 -19.34
CA GLU A 468 1.74 -13.50 -20.75
C GLU A 468 1.10 -12.12 -20.97
N ASN A 469 0.10 -11.78 -20.16
CA ASN A 469 -0.74 -10.60 -20.37
C ASN A 469 -0.14 -9.30 -19.80
N SER A 470 0.41 -9.35 -18.58
CA SER A 470 0.77 -8.14 -17.81
C SER A 470 2.22 -7.71 -18.02
N MET A 471 3.10 -8.64 -18.43
CA MET A 471 4.54 -8.43 -18.54
C MET A 471 5.08 -8.60 -19.96
N ARG A 472 4.19 -8.67 -20.97
CA ARG A 472 4.53 -8.82 -22.40
C ARG A 472 5.56 -9.92 -22.67
N GLY A 473 5.45 -11.06 -21.98
CA GLY A 473 6.34 -12.20 -22.20
C GLY A 473 7.78 -12.03 -21.67
N GLY A 474 8.00 -11.17 -20.67
CA GLY A 474 9.31 -11.01 -20.00
C GLY A 474 9.80 -12.23 -19.20
N THR A 475 10.86 -12.07 -18.40
CA THR A 475 11.52 -13.18 -17.67
C THR A 475 10.58 -14.04 -16.82
N LEU A 476 9.57 -13.44 -16.20
CA LEU A 476 8.58 -14.19 -15.43
C LEU A 476 7.82 -15.21 -16.30
N HIS A 477 7.59 -14.91 -17.58
CA HIS A 477 6.92 -15.82 -18.50
C HIS A 477 7.71 -17.11 -18.65
N GLY A 478 9.02 -17.01 -18.91
CA GLY A 478 9.92 -18.17 -18.97
C GLY A 478 9.98 -18.95 -17.65
N ILE A 479 10.05 -18.25 -16.51
CA ILE A 479 10.07 -18.88 -15.18
C ILE A 479 8.78 -19.67 -14.92
N ALA A 480 7.62 -19.04 -15.13
CA ALA A 480 6.31 -19.66 -14.89
C ALA A 480 6.07 -20.84 -15.86
N PHE A 481 6.47 -20.68 -17.12
CA PHE A 481 6.36 -21.73 -18.14
C PHE A 481 7.21 -22.95 -17.79
N GLY A 482 8.51 -22.78 -17.51
CA GLY A 482 9.40 -23.89 -17.12
C GLY A 482 8.91 -24.60 -15.85
N ALA A 483 8.50 -23.85 -14.84
CA ALA A 483 7.94 -24.41 -13.62
C ALA A 483 6.64 -25.21 -13.86
N MET A 484 5.76 -24.74 -14.76
CA MET A 484 4.56 -25.48 -15.17
C MET A 484 4.91 -26.81 -15.83
N LEU A 485 5.96 -26.87 -16.66
CA LEU A 485 6.40 -28.12 -17.29
C LEU A 485 6.90 -29.13 -16.24
N HIS A 486 7.68 -28.69 -15.25
CA HIS A 486 8.08 -29.55 -14.14
C HIS A 486 6.86 -30.05 -13.34
N LYS A 487 5.84 -29.20 -13.15
CA LYS A 487 4.59 -29.61 -12.50
C LYS A 487 3.82 -30.65 -13.32
N LEU A 488 3.70 -30.47 -14.63
CA LEU A 488 3.06 -31.44 -15.52
C LEU A 488 3.84 -32.76 -15.54
N ALA A 489 5.16 -32.72 -15.53
CA ALA A 489 5.99 -33.92 -15.44
C ALA A 489 5.77 -34.66 -14.12
N TRP A 490 5.70 -33.94 -12.99
CA TRP A 490 5.36 -34.50 -11.68
C TRP A 490 3.99 -35.18 -11.69
N LEU A 491 3.00 -34.56 -12.34
CA LEU A 491 1.64 -35.09 -12.49
C LEU A 491 1.50 -36.19 -13.54
N LYS A 492 2.55 -36.56 -14.28
CA LYS A 492 2.50 -37.53 -15.38
C LYS A 492 1.61 -37.10 -16.54
N GLN A 493 1.52 -35.79 -16.74
CA GLN A 493 0.68 -35.16 -17.76
C GLN A 493 1.51 -34.39 -18.80
N LEU A 494 2.84 -34.44 -18.69
CA LEU A 494 3.71 -33.77 -19.66
C LEU A 494 3.87 -34.63 -20.92
N GLU A 495 3.45 -34.06 -22.04
CA GLU A 495 3.69 -34.59 -23.38
C GLU A 495 4.22 -33.47 -24.28
N LEU A 496 5.35 -33.74 -24.93
CA LEU A 496 6.04 -32.84 -25.82
C LEU A 496 5.89 -33.33 -27.25
N ARG A 497 5.49 -32.45 -28.15
CA ARG A 497 5.28 -32.75 -29.57
C ARG A 497 6.03 -31.73 -30.43
N GLY A 498 6.92 -32.19 -31.29
CA GLY A 498 7.69 -31.31 -32.18
C GLY A 498 8.60 -32.10 -33.13
N GLY A 499 8.77 -31.61 -34.37
CA GLY A 499 9.70 -32.23 -35.34
C GLY A 499 9.41 -33.69 -35.70
N GLY A 500 8.15 -34.15 -35.57
CA GLY A 500 7.76 -35.56 -35.77
C GLY A 500 8.05 -36.47 -34.57
N LEU A 501 8.60 -35.92 -33.49
CA LEU A 501 8.85 -36.60 -32.23
C LEU A 501 7.71 -36.34 -31.24
N VAL A 502 7.28 -37.39 -30.56
CA VAL A 502 6.36 -37.31 -29.42
C VAL A 502 7.05 -37.97 -28.23
N VAL A 503 7.23 -37.22 -27.16
CA VAL A 503 7.91 -37.69 -25.94
C VAL A 503 7.04 -37.32 -24.75
N SER A 504 6.71 -38.31 -23.93
CA SER A 504 5.83 -38.13 -22.77
C SER A 504 6.52 -38.59 -21.50
N VAL A 505 6.21 -37.91 -20.38
CA VAL A 505 6.61 -38.38 -19.05
C VAL A 505 5.59 -39.42 -18.59
N ALA A 506 5.88 -40.68 -18.92
CA ALA A 506 5.03 -41.82 -18.60
C ALA A 506 4.95 -42.11 -17.09
N ASP A 507 3.99 -42.94 -16.69
CA ASP A 507 3.75 -43.31 -15.29
C ASP A 507 4.96 -43.99 -14.64
N GLU A 508 5.79 -44.72 -15.41
CA GLU A 508 6.99 -45.38 -14.88
C GLU A 508 8.14 -44.40 -14.62
N CYS A 509 8.07 -43.17 -15.16
CA CYS A 509 9.13 -42.20 -14.95
C CYS A 509 9.21 -41.80 -13.48
N GLN A 510 10.42 -41.74 -12.92
CA GLN A 510 10.60 -41.08 -11.64
C GLN A 510 10.90 -39.59 -11.87
N VAL A 511 10.12 -38.71 -11.23
CA VAL A 511 10.36 -37.26 -11.31
C VAL A 511 11.21 -36.83 -10.12
N MET A 512 12.37 -36.23 -10.40
CA MET A 512 13.37 -35.88 -9.39
C MET A 512 13.89 -34.46 -9.58
N GLY A 513 14.05 -33.73 -8.47
CA GLY A 513 14.62 -32.38 -8.52
C GLY A 513 14.92 -31.80 -7.15
N HIS A 514 15.96 -32.25 -6.46
CA HIS A 514 16.35 -31.75 -5.13
C HIS A 514 17.89 -31.78 -4.95
N TRP A 515 18.56 -30.66 -5.21
CA TRP A 515 19.99 -30.45 -4.91
C TRP A 515 20.26 -28.96 -4.67
N ALA A 516 21.15 -28.65 -3.74
CA ALA A 516 21.43 -27.30 -3.26
C ALA A 516 22.56 -26.59 -4.02
N SER A 517 23.31 -27.31 -4.87
CA SER A 517 24.44 -26.74 -5.62
C SER A 517 24.62 -27.38 -7.01
N TYR A 518 25.39 -26.69 -7.87
CA TYR A 518 25.80 -27.25 -9.16
C TYR A 518 26.57 -28.57 -9.01
N GLY A 519 27.50 -28.64 -8.05
CA GLY A 519 28.29 -29.85 -7.80
C GLY A 519 27.42 -31.05 -7.41
N GLU A 520 26.43 -30.84 -6.53
CA GLU A 520 25.46 -31.88 -6.16
C GLU A 520 24.59 -32.31 -7.35
N CYS A 521 24.17 -31.37 -8.21
CA CYS A 521 23.44 -31.69 -9.43
C CYS A 521 24.27 -32.61 -10.35
N ILE A 522 25.53 -32.24 -10.60
CA ILE A 522 26.42 -33.02 -11.47
C ILE A 522 26.72 -34.39 -10.86
N GLU A 523 26.99 -34.48 -9.56
CA GLU A 523 27.26 -35.75 -8.88
C GLU A 523 26.06 -36.70 -8.93
N PHE A 524 24.85 -36.16 -8.76
CA PHE A 524 23.62 -36.93 -8.93
C PHE A 524 23.50 -37.50 -10.36
N LEU A 525 23.78 -36.67 -11.38
CA LEU A 525 23.70 -37.11 -12.77
C LEU A 525 24.69 -38.24 -13.08
N LYS A 526 25.87 -38.24 -12.42
CA LYS A 526 26.89 -39.30 -12.54
C LYS A 526 26.50 -40.63 -11.90
N THR A 527 25.76 -40.60 -10.80
CA THR A 527 25.65 -41.77 -9.91
C THR A 527 24.23 -42.31 -9.75
N ASN A 528 23.20 -41.50 -10.07
CA ASN A 528 21.82 -41.81 -9.71
C ASN A 528 20.80 -41.68 -10.86
N THR A 529 21.25 -41.47 -12.10
CA THR A 529 20.39 -41.52 -13.29
C THR A 529 19.75 -42.90 -13.47
N ARG A 530 18.53 -42.92 -14.03
CA ARG A 530 17.72 -44.15 -14.23
C ARG A 530 17.13 -44.17 -15.64
N THR A 531 16.75 -45.36 -16.10
CA THR A 531 16.18 -45.58 -17.45
C THR A 531 14.84 -44.90 -17.70
N HIS A 532 14.05 -44.64 -16.65
CA HIS A 532 12.78 -43.91 -16.70
C HIS A 532 12.83 -42.78 -15.68
N MET A 533 13.30 -41.61 -16.09
CA MET A 533 13.57 -40.49 -15.20
C MET A 533 13.28 -39.15 -15.86
N TYR A 534 12.55 -38.28 -15.17
CA TYR A 534 12.49 -36.86 -15.46
C TYR A 534 13.24 -36.11 -14.35
N TRP A 535 14.35 -35.50 -14.70
CA TRP A 535 15.19 -34.73 -13.80
C TRP A 535 15.08 -33.24 -14.10
N TYR A 536 14.96 -32.42 -13.07
CA TYR A 536 15.05 -30.96 -13.19
C TYR A 536 15.92 -30.38 -12.07
N PRO A 537 16.68 -29.30 -12.31
CA PRO A 537 17.54 -28.71 -11.29
C PRO A 537 16.71 -27.86 -10.32
N ALA A 538 16.63 -28.27 -9.05
CA ALA A 538 16.08 -27.42 -7.97
C ALA A 538 17.01 -26.29 -7.55
N TYR A 539 18.29 -26.36 -7.92
CA TYR A 539 19.21 -25.25 -7.79
C TYR A 539 18.78 -24.11 -8.72
N ALA A 540 18.17 -23.05 -8.17
CA ALA A 540 17.51 -22.02 -8.97
C ALA A 540 18.47 -21.29 -9.94
N THR A 541 19.75 -21.26 -9.59
CA THR A 541 20.87 -20.70 -10.36
C THR A 541 21.62 -21.74 -11.20
N PHE A 542 21.02 -22.90 -11.42
CA PHE A 542 21.56 -23.85 -12.40
C PHE A 542 21.70 -23.15 -13.75
N PRO A 543 22.82 -23.37 -14.47
CA PRO A 543 23.11 -22.67 -15.71
C PRO A 543 21.93 -22.76 -16.70
N PRO A 544 21.57 -21.67 -17.40
CA PRO A 544 20.38 -21.59 -18.27
C PRO A 544 20.57 -22.34 -19.61
N ILE A 545 21.38 -23.40 -19.60
CA ILE A 545 21.70 -24.20 -20.77
C ILE A 545 20.71 -25.36 -20.93
N LEU A 546 20.03 -25.73 -19.86
CA LEU A 546 19.13 -26.86 -19.76
C LEU A 546 18.15 -26.65 -18.61
N ASP A 547 16.88 -26.97 -18.83
CA ASP A 547 15.84 -26.91 -17.80
C ASP A 547 15.53 -28.28 -17.21
N SER A 548 15.63 -29.35 -18.01
CA SER A 548 15.40 -30.72 -17.52
C SER A 548 16.03 -31.78 -18.41
N ILE A 549 16.14 -33.00 -17.87
CA ILE A 549 16.59 -34.20 -18.59
C ILE A 549 15.50 -35.24 -18.47
N LEU A 550 15.09 -35.81 -19.60
CA LEU A 550 14.20 -36.97 -19.63
C LEU A 550 14.96 -38.16 -20.19
N ILE A 551 14.97 -39.27 -19.46
CA ILE A 551 15.52 -40.55 -19.88
C ILE A 551 14.37 -41.53 -19.97
N VAL A 552 14.08 -42.01 -21.18
CA VAL A 552 13.04 -43.02 -21.49
C VAL A 552 13.45 -43.84 -22.70
N ASP A 553 13.08 -45.12 -22.74
CA ASP A 553 13.33 -46.03 -23.87
C ASP A 553 14.80 -46.08 -24.34
N GLY A 554 15.71 -45.89 -23.39
CA GLY A 554 17.13 -45.82 -23.64
C GLY A 554 17.57 -44.63 -24.49
N VAL A 555 16.82 -43.52 -24.43
CA VAL A 555 17.15 -42.25 -25.05
C VAL A 555 17.23 -41.16 -23.98
N VAL A 556 18.24 -40.30 -24.08
CA VAL A 556 18.39 -39.12 -23.21
C VAL A 556 17.95 -37.88 -23.99
N TYR A 557 16.90 -37.24 -23.51
CA TYR A 557 16.37 -35.99 -24.02
C TYR A 557 16.80 -34.84 -23.10
N TYR A 558 17.47 -33.85 -23.68
CA TYR A 558 17.86 -32.62 -23.01
C TYR A 558 16.84 -31.54 -23.34
N LEU A 559 16.07 -31.10 -22.35
CA LEU A 559 14.97 -30.17 -22.54
C LEU A 559 15.43 -28.76 -22.15
N LYS A 560 15.36 -27.85 -23.12
CA LYS A 560 15.47 -26.41 -22.91
C LYS A 560 14.18 -25.76 -23.35
N THR A 561 13.56 -25.03 -22.44
CA THR A 561 12.23 -24.49 -22.54
C THR A 561 12.33 -22.98 -22.63
N THR A 562 11.71 -22.41 -23.65
CA THR A 562 11.74 -20.97 -23.87
C THR A 562 10.44 -20.49 -24.48
N VAL A 563 10.08 -19.28 -24.11
CA VAL A 563 8.96 -18.53 -24.70
C VAL A 563 9.46 -17.57 -25.79
N ALA A 564 10.79 -17.46 -25.97
CA ALA A 564 11.42 -16.66 -27.01
C ALA A 564 11.60 -17.45 -28.31
N GLU A 565 11.47 -16.77 -29.45
CA GLU A 565 11.58 -17.37 -30.79
C GLU A 565 12.97 -17.98 -31.08
N THR A 566 14.02 -17.44 -30.47
CA THR A 566 15.40 -17.89 -30.66
C THR A 566 16.11 -18.06 -29.33
N HIS A 567 16.94 -19.08 -29.21
CA HIS A 567 17.78 -19.29 -28.03
C HIS A 567 19.18 -19.78 -28.40
N ALA A 568 20.19 -19.27 -27.70
CA ALA A 568 21.55 -19.76 -27.80
C ALA A 568 21.74 -21.01 -26.92
N LEU A 569 22.57 -21.94 -27.41
CA LEU A 569 22.96 -23.15 -26.70
C LEU A 569 24.46 -23.09 -26.41
N ASP A 570 24.82 -23.29 -25.14
CA ASP A 570 26.20 -23.52 -24.75
C ASP A 570 26.50 -25.02 -24.90
N TRP A 571 27.05 -25.38 -26.06
CA TRP A 571 27.41 -26.77 -26.38
C TRP A 571 28.55 -27.30 -25.52
N GLY A 572 29.41 -26.43 -24.98
CA GLY A 572 30.51 -26.84 -24.10
C GLY A 572 29.97 -27.33 -22.77
N GLN A 573 29.12 -26.52 -22.14
CA GLN A 573 28.49 -26.88 -20.87
C GLN A 573 27.49 -28.04 -21.02
N LEU A 574 26.77 -28.12 -22.14
CA LEU A 574 25.89 -29.26 -22.39
C LEU A 574 26.68 -30.57 -22.51
N ARG A 575 27.89 -30.53 -23.10
CA ARG A 575 28.78 -31.69 -23.17
C ARG A 575 29.24 -32.14 -21.78
N GLU A 576 29.56 -31.22 -20.88
CA GLU A 576 29.91 -31.55 -19.49
C GLU A 576 28.77 -32.29 -18.77
N ILE A 577 27.54 -31.76 -18.88
CA ILE A 577 26.34 -32.42 -18.32
C ILE A 577 26.13 -33.78 -18.98
N HIS A 578 26.36 -33.86 -20.28
CA HIS A 578 26.22 -35.10 -21.03
C HIS A 578 27.18 -36.19 -20.55
N GLU A 579 28.46 -35.84 -20.42
CA GLU A 579 29.51 -36.72 -19.88
C GLU A 579 29.16 -37.20 -18.47
N ALA A 580 28.58 -36.33 -17.64
CA ALA A 580 28.07 -36.73 -16.32
C ALA A 580 26.97 -37.81 -16.44
N VAL A 581 25.95 -37.62 -17.27
CA VAL A 581 24.84 -38.58 -17.43
C VAL A 581 25.29 -39.95 -17.93
N ILE A 582 26.22 -40.00 -18.90
CA ILE A 582 26.69 -41.25 -19.49
C ILE A 582 27.80 -41.94 -18.69
N SER A 583 28.44 -41.23 -17.75
CA SER A 583 29.41 -41.84 -16.84
C SER A 583 28.79 -42.87 -15.88
N ASN A 584 27.45 -42.84 -15.72
CA ASN A 584 26.72 -43.88 -15.00
C ASN A 584 26.71 -45.18 -15.82
N ALA A 585 27.36 -46.21 -15.30
CA ALA A 585 27.53 -47.52 -15.92
C ALA A 585 26.21 -48.27 -16.26
N THR A 586 25.05 -47.76 -15.83
CA THR A 586 23.73 -48.33 -16.12
C THR A 586 23.07 -47.77 -17.39
N ASN A 587 23.62 -46.74 -18.03
CA ASN A 587 23.00 -46.03 -19.17
C ASN A 587 23.70 -46.35 -20.51
N ASN A 588 23.35 -47.47 -21.16
CA ASN A 588 23.67 -47.70 -22.58
C ASN A 588 22.58 -47.06 -23.45
N HIS A 589 22.62 -45.73 -23.63
CA HIS A 589 21.53 -44.96 -24.24
C HIS A 589 21.94 -44.25 -25.54
N ARG A 590 20.99 -44.14 -26.47
CA ARG A 590 21.13 -43.48 -27.79
C ARG A 590 20.73 -42.00 -27.67
N PHE A 591 21.42 -41.10 -28.38
CA PHE A 591 21.23 -39.65 -28.23
C PHE A 591 20.13 -39.12 -29.17
N VAL A 592 19.18 -38.33 -28.63
CA VAL A 592 18.22 -37.53 -29.41
C VAL A 592 18.07 -36.16 -28.75
N TYR A 593 18.35 -35.11 -29.52
CA TYR A 593 18.14 -33.72 -29.11
C TYR A 593 16.83 -33.22 -29.69
N GLY A 594 15.95 -32.68 -28.84
CA GLY A 594 14.71 -32.01 -29.24
C GLY A 594 14.78 -30.55 -28.82
N VAL A 595 14.47 -29.65 -29.76
CA VAL A 595 14.30 -28.21 -29.52
C VAL A 595 12.83 -27.92 -29.28
#